data_AF-A0A292ZIX2-F1
#
_entry.id   AF-A0A292ZIX2-F1
#
_cell.length_a   1.000
_cell.length_b   1.000
_cell.length_c   1.000
_cell.angle_alpha   90.00
_cell.angle_beta   90.00
_cell.angle_gamma   90.00
#
_symmetry.space_group_name_H-M   'P 1'
#
loop_
_entity.id
_entity.type
_entity.pdbx_description
1 polymer ?
#
loop_
_entity_poly.entity_id
_entity_poly.type
_entity_poly.pdbx_seq_one_letter_code
_entity_poly.pdbx_strand_id
1 'polypeptide(L)' 'MTKVPIPTPDTYRFHISLGYFVAWLTAAEQITFARTFNRWARQLASKSPVITLGAPEFCSFDDMFAFHRIMYLG' A
#
# COMPACT_ATOMS: atom_id res chain seq x y z
N MET A 1 11.16 -19.28 11.58
CA MET A 1 11.35 -17.82 11.65
C MET A 1 12.06 -17.38 10.37
N THR A 2 11.32 -17.20 9.28
CA THR A 2 11.86 -16.77 7.99
C THR A 2 12.21 -15.28 8.11
N LYS A 3 13.51 -14.96 8.09
CA LYS A 3 14.00 -13.58 8.05
C LYS A 3 13.68 -12.98 6.69
N VAL A 4 12.52 -12.35 6.56
CA VAL A 4 12.21 -11.50 5.41
C VAL A 4 13.17 -10.30 5.49
N PRO A 5 14.06 -10.09 4.51
CA PRO A 5 14.95 -8.95 4.55
C PRO A 5 14.12 -7.66 4.48
N ILE A 6 14.28 -6.83 5.49
CA ILE A 6 13.66 -5.50 5.53
C ILE A 6 14.46 -4.62 4.57
N PRO A 7 13.82 -3.93 3.61
CA PRO A 7 14.51 -2.94 2.78
C PRO A 7 15.24 -1.94 3.64
N THR A 8 16.45 -1.54 3.24
CA THR A 8 17.11 -0.41 3.89
C THR A 8 16.22 0.84 3.79
N PRO A 9 16.30 1.77 4.75
CA PRO A 9 15.53 3.02 4.67
C PRO A 9 15.64 3.71 3.30
N ASP A 10 16.83 3.69 2.71
CA ASP A 10 17.13 4.32 1.41
C ASP A 10 16.45 3.64 0.21
N THR A 11 15.99 2.40 0.36
CA THR A 11 15.34 1.64 -0.73
C THR A 11 13.85 1.43 -0.48
N TYR A 12 13.32 1.93 0.63
CA TYR A 12 11.92 1.76 0.98
C TYR A 12 11.00 2.57 0.04
N ARG A 13 10.03 1.89 -0.58
CA ARG A 13 9.00 2.52 -1.40
C ARG A 13 7.71 2.67 -0.59
N PHE A 14 7.38 3.92 -0.25
CA PHE A 14 6.09 4.25 0.37
C PHE A 14 4.93 3.82 -0.54
N HIS A 15 3.92 3.20 0.06
CA HIS A 15 2.73 2.72 -0.64
C HIS A 15 1.52 2.65 0.32
N ILE A 16 0.33 2.62 -0.26
CA ILE A 16 -0.93 2.31 0.44
C ILE A 16 -1.40 0.95 -0.09
N SER A 17 -1.55 -0.02 0.80
CA SER A 17 -2.11 -1.33 0.43
C SER A 17 -3.60 -1.20 0.14
N LEU A 18 -4.01 -1.52 -1.09
CA LEU A 18 -5.43 -1.57 -1.48
C LEU A 18 -6.00 -2.99 -1.49
N GLY A 19 -5.13 -3.99 -1.50
CA GLY A 19 -5.51 -5.40 -1.52
C GLY A 19 -4.28 -6.29 -1.64
N TYR A 20 -4.47 -7.58 -1.37
CA TYR A 20 -3.43 -8.60 -1.46
C TYR A 20 -3.79 -9.60 -2.55
N PHE A 21 -2.82 -9.92 -3.41
CA PHE A 21 -2.99 -11.02 -4.35
C PHE A 21 -2.95 -12.35 -3.60
N VAL A 22 -4.06 -13.07 -3.61
CA VAL A 22 -4.19 -14.41 -2.99
C VAL A 22 -3.85 -15.54 -3.95
N ALA A 23 -3.79 -15.24 -5.25
CA ALA A 23 -3.41 -16.16 -6.32
C ALA A 23 -2.72 -15.39 -7.45
N TRP A 24 -1.95 -16.12 -8.26
CA TRP A 24 -1.35 -15.57 -9.46
C TRP A 24 -2.41 -15.32 -10.53
N LEU A 25 -2.31 -14.16 -11.18
CA LEU A 25 -3.11 -13.84 -12.35
C LEU A 25 -2.58 -14.60 -13.58
N THR A 26 -3.47 -15.10 -14.42
CA THR A 26 -3.14 -15.55 -15.78
C THR A 26 -2.59 -14.39 -16.61
N ALA A 27 -1.89 -14.68 -17.71
CA ALA A 27 -1.34 -13.64 -18.58
C ALA A 27 -2.42 -12.64 -19.08
N ALA A 28 -3.61 -13.14 -19.42
CA ALA A 28 -4.73 -12.30 -19.86
C ALA A 28 -5.27 -11.40 -18.73
N GLU A 29 -5.35 -11.93 -17.51
CA GLU A 29 -5.76 -11.17 -16.33
C GLU A 29 -4.72 -10.12 -15.95
N GLN A 30 -3.42 -10.43 -16.04
CA GLN A 30 -2.34 -9.48 -15.79
C GLN A 30 -2.42 -8.27 -16.72
N ILE A 31 -2.65 -8.49 -18.02
CA ILE A 31 -2.82 -7.41 -19.01
C ILE A 31 -4.02 -6.54 -18.65
N THR A 32 -5.16 -7.16 -18.30
CA THR A 32 -6.38 -6.46 -17.95
C THR A 32 -6.24 -5.67 -16.64
N PHE A 33 -5.62 -6.27 -15.63
CA PHE A 33 -5.30 -5.66 -14.35
C PHE A 33 -4.39 -4.46 -14.54
N ALA A 34 -3.25 -4.61 -15.23
CA ALA A 34 -2.30 -3.53 -15.45
C ALA A 34 -2.93 -2.35 -16.20
N ARG A 35 -3.72 -2.62 -17.25
CA ARG A 35 -4.44 -1.56 -18.00
C ARG A 35 -5.41 -0.80 -17.10
N THR A 36 -6.16 -1.52 -16.28
CA THR A 36 -7.16 -0.92 -15.37
C THR A 36 -6.45 -0.14 -14.27
N PHE A 37 -5.50 -0.76 -13.56
CA PHE A 37 -4.73 -0.12 -12.50
C PHE A 37 -4.07 1.18 -12.96
N ASN A 38 -3.39 1.16 -14.10
CA ASN A 38 -2.73 2.36 -14.64
C ASN A 38 -3.70 3.48 -14.99
N ARG A 39 -4.92 3.16 -15.44
CA ARG A 39 -5.97 4.17 -15.67
C ARG A 39 -6.42 4.81 -14.36
N TRP A 40 -6.67 4.00 -13.33
CA TRP A 40 -7.07 4.49 -12.01
C TRP A 40 -5.96 5.30 -11.34
N ALA A 41 -4.70 4.86 -11.44
CA ALA A 41 -3.55 5.59 -10.91
C ALA A 41 -3.43 7.00 -11.52
N ARG A 42 -3.62 7.15 -12.83
CA ARG A 42 -3.64 8.47 -13.48
C ARG A 42 -4.80 9.34 -13.00
N GLN A 43 -5.98 8.75 -12.81
CA GLN A 43 -7.13 9.48 -12.28
C GLN A 43 -6.89 9.94 -10.83
N LEU A 44 -6.31 9.07 -9.99
CA LEU A 44 -5.96 9.41 -8.61
C LEU A 44 -4.94 10.55 -8.58
N ALA A 45 -3.86 10.45 -9.36
CA ALA A 45 -2.84 11.49 -9.44
C ALA A 45 -3.39 12.83 -9.92
N SER A 46 -4.35 12.83 -10.85
CA SER A 46 -5.02 14.05 -11.31
C SER A 46 -5.94 14.67 -10.26
N LYS A 47 -6.61 13.85 -9.43
CA LYS A 47 -7.58 14.32 -8.43
C LYS A 47 -6.94 14.67 -7.10
N SER A 48 -5.84 13.99 -6.75
CA SER A 48 -5.10 14.15 -5.50
C SER A 48 -3.60 14.11 -5.83
N PRO A 49 -3.04 15.21 -6.36
CA PRO A 49 -1.62 15.27 -6.72
C PRO A 49 -0.70 15.10 -5.51
N VAL A 50 -1.20 15.44 -4.32
CA VAL A 50 -0.61 15.15 -3.01
C VAL A 50 -1.65 14.39 -2.20
N ILE A 51 -1.22 13.33 -1.51
CA ILE A 51 -2.05 12.62 -0.54
C ILE A 51 -1.67 13.13 0.85
N THR A 52 -2.51 13.99 1.41
CA THR A 52 -2.31 14.49 2.77
C THR A 52 -2.77 13.45 3.78
N LEU A 53 -1.86 12.99 4.63
CA LEU A 53 -2.14 12.10 5.75
C LEU A 53 -2.05 12.87 7.07
N GLY A 54 -2.63 12.31 8.13
CA GLY A 54 -2.44 12.82 9.49
C GLY A 54 -1.01 12.65 9.99
N ALA A 55 -0.74 13.09 11.22
CA ALA A 55 0.53 12.83 11.89
C ALA A 55 0.78 11.31 11.99
N PRO A 56 2.03 10.84 11.86
CA PRO A 56 2.33 9.42 11.98
C PRO A 56 1.88 8.86 13.34
N GLU A 57 1.34 7.66 13.33
CA GLU A 57 0.77 7.01 14.52
C GLU A 57 1.53 5.71 14.81
N PHE A 58 1.84 5.47 16.08
CA PHE A 58 2.21 4.14 16.55
C PHE A 58 0.93 3.37 16.86
N CYS A 59 0.72 2.24 16.18
CA CYS A 59 -0.53 1.49 16.21
C CYS A 59 -0.31 0.02 16.57
N SER A 60 -1.32 -0.59 17.20
CA SER A 60 -1.50 -2.04 17.23
C SER A 60 -2.54 -2.47 16.21
N PHE A 61 -2.49 -3.72 15.80
CA PHE A 61 -3.46 -4.33 14.90
C PHE A 61 -3.48 -5.85 15.12
N ASP A 62 -4.67 -6.44 15.11
CA ASP A 62 -4.84 -7.90 15.17
C ASP A 62 -4.87 -8.51 13.76
N ASP A 63 -5.33 -7.72 12.78
CA ASP A 63 -5.44 -8.06 11.37
C ASP A 63 -5.31 -6.81 10.50
N MET A 64 -5.57 -6.93 9.19
CA MET A 64 -5.45 -5.83 8.23
C MET A 64 -6.72 -4.99 8.07
N PHE A 65 -7.76 -5.22 8.88
CA PHE A 65 -9.03 -4.47 8.80
C PHE A 65 -8.99 -3.15 9.56
N ALA A 66 -8.22 -3.08 10.66
CA ALA A 66 -8.10 -1.87 11.46
C ALA A 66 -6.72 -1.71 12.11
N PHE A 67 -6.20 -0.50 12.09
CA PHE A 67 -5.02 -0.08 12.84
C PHE A 67 -5.48 0.81 14.00
N HIS A 68 -5.29 0.36 15.23
CA HIS A 68 -5.70 1.08 16.43
C HIS A 68 -4.53 1.90 16.96
N ARG A 69 -4.68 3.23 16.95
CA ARG A 69 -3.66 4.14 17.47
C ARG A 69 -3.43 3.91 18.97
N ILE A 70 -2.16 3.79 19.34
CA ILE A 70 -1.67 3.83 20.71
C ILE A 70 -1.21 5.26 21.05
N MET A 71 -0.42 5.88 20.17
CA MET A 71 0.07 7.25 20.33
C MET A 71 0.44 7.88 18.98
N TYR A 72 0.56 9.20 18.93
CA TYR A 72 1.19 9.89 17.81
C TYR A 72 2.71 9.84 17.95
N LEU A 73 3.41 9.79 16.81
CA LEU A 73 4.86 10.00 16.74
C LEU A 73 5.10 11.48 16.44
N GLY A 74 5.46 12.24 17.48
CA GLY A 74 5.70 13.68 17.41
C GLY A 74 6.08 14.26 18.75
#